data_AF-A0A7W4D1Z2-F1
#
_entry.id   AF-A0A7W4D1Z2-F1
#
_cell.length_a   1.000
_cell.length_b   1.000
_cell.length_c   1.000
_cell.angle_alpha   90.00
_cell.angle_beta   90.00
_cell.angle_gamma   90.00
#
_symmetry.space_group_name_H-M   'P 1'
#
loop_
_entity.id
_entity.type
_entity.pdbx_description
1 polymer ?
#
loop_
_entity_poly.entity_id
_entity_poly.type
_entity_poly.pdbx_seq_one_letter_code
_entity_poly.pdbx_strand_id
1 'polypeptide(L)'
;MPRFLAAKPDADLLQLPWQVPLVEWPARHLVALPRGISRHVVRFLTVGEEIFAAKEILEEVAVQEYRMLTELKRLGVPSVDPVGVVLGRVDSDGDPLDPILLTRHLPFSLPYRSLFYPGVKHETVNRLLDAMVALFARLHLTGFYWGDVSLSNILFRRDAGEFAAYLVDAETGELHDTLTDGQRAHDLQIARTNLFGEFLDLEAGGILDASLDPQWLVATIEERYQQLWAELTGEEEFAGSELYRLEGRVRRLNALGFDVAEIDVDASPDGQTIRMRPKVVEAGHHTRRLMRLTGLDAEEHQARRLLNDMDTFRAKNAPHAPESVAAHKWLVEVFEPAVTRIPADLRAKRDAAQFFHEVLDYRWYQSQRENREVPTTEAASGYIQEVLTQLPDEQMANIDPVGGELANKYDPSHGYVDDNDEKPYDPWEDGANDPDVPVVAGFDINALRAKAAKKPKGG
;
A
#
# COMPACT_ATOMS: atom_id res chain seq x y z
N MET A 1 31.84 11.19 22.08
CA MET A 1 31.50 9.88 21.47
C MET A 1 29.98 9.78 21.46
N PRO A 2 29.36 9.63 20.28
CA PRO A 2 27.91 9.51 20.19
C PRO A 2 27.42 8.27 20.95
N ARG A 3 26.25 8.38 21.56
CA ARG A 3 25.57 7.27 22.26
C ARG A 3 24.43 6.77 21.37
N PHE A 4 24.39 5.46 21.14
CA PHE A 4 23.36 4.84 20.31
C PHE A 4 22.29 4.21 21.21
N LEU A 5 21.07 4.72 21.13
CA LEU A 5 19.89 4.07 21.66
C LEU A 5 19.24 3.30 20.51
N ALA A 6 19.64 2.04 20.29
CA ALA A 6 19.16 1.23 19.16
C ALA A 6 18.65 -0.13 19.62
N ALA A 7 17.68 -0.68 18.88
CA ALA A 7 17.16 -2.02 19.13
C ALA A 7 18.17 -3.13 18.78
N LYS A 8 19.08 -2.88 17.82
CA LYS A 8 20.17 -3.78 17.43
C LYS A 8 21.45 -2.99 17.16
N PRO A 9 22.62 -3.45 17.65
CA PRO A 9 23.89 -2.82 17.32
C PRO A 9 24.28 -3.15 15.88
N ASP A 10 24.59 -2.11 15.10
CA ASP A 10 25.12 -2.20 13.74
C ASP A 10 26.49 -1.49 13.70
N ALA A 11 27.51 -2.23 13.27
CA ALA A 11 28.89 -1.73 13.23
C ALA A 11 29.10 -0.72 12.09
N ASP A 12 28.32 -0.79 11.01
CA ASP A 12 28.47 0.10 9.87
C ASP A 12 27.96 1.52 10.21
N LEU A 13 27.01 1.63 11.14
CA LEU A 13 26.58 2.91 11.70
C LEU A 13 27.73 3.65 12.41
N LEU A 14 28.69 2.94 13.01
CA LEU A 14 29.79 3.57 13.75
C LEU A 14 30.76 4.32 12.84
N GLN A 15 30.78 4.01 11.54
CA GLN A 15 31.71 4.60 10.57
C GLN A 15 31.20 5.92 9.95
N LEU A 16 29.95 6.30 10.26
CA LEU A 16 29.33 7.52 9.72
C LEU A 16 29.87 8.80 10.38
N PRO A 17 29.85 9.95 9.68
CA PRO A 17 30.41 11.21 10.16
C PRO A 17 29.49 11.92 11.16
N TRP A 18 29.27 11.31 12.33
CA TRP A 18 28.37 11.83 13.37
C TRP A 18 28.74 13.21 13.92
N GLN A 19 29.97 13.66 13.69
CA GLN A 19 30.50 14.98 14.04
C GLN A 19 30.17 16.08 13.01
N VAL A 20 29.46 15.76 11.93
CA VAL A 20 29.06 16.73 10.90
C VAL A 20 27.55 16.95 11.00
N PRO A 21 27.02 18.19 10.93
CA PRO A 21 25.58 18.45 10.84
C PRO A 21 24.95 17.69 9.67
N LEU A 22 23.76 17.11 9.85
CA LEU A 22 23.18 16.18 8.86
C LEU A 22 22.98 16.85 7.48
N VAL A 23 22.71 18.15 7.48
CA VAL A 23 22.53 18.94 6.25
C VAL A 23 23.80 18.97 5.38
N GLU A 24 24.99 18.87 6.00
CA GLU A 24 26.31 18.96 5.37
C GLU A 24 26.98 17.61 5.13
N TRP A 25 26.25 16.50 5.33
CA TRP A 25 26.82 15.17 5.16
C TRP A 25 27.36 14.92 3.74
N PRO A 26 28.54 14.29 3.59
CA PRO A 26 29.12 14.02 2.28
C PRO A 26 28.24 13.12 1.42
N ALA A 27 28.07 13.47 0.14
CA ALA A 27 27.21 12.75 -0.81
C ALA A 27 27.51 11.25 -0.94
N ARG A 28 28.74 10.80 -0.68
CA ARG A 28 29.13 9.37 -0.69
C ARG A 28 28.37 8.51 0.33
N HIS A 29 27.79 9.10 1.37
CA HIS A 29 27.00 8.41 2.38
C HIS A 29 25.49 8.58 2.14
N LEU A 30 25.10 9.37 1.14
CA LEU A 30 23.72 9.79 0.93
C LEU A 30 23.13 9.12 -0.32
N VAL A 31 21.86 8.75 -0.23
CA VAL A 31 21.05 8.29 -1.38
C VAL A 31 20.10 9.40 -1.78
N ALA A 32 20.03 9.67 -3.09
CA ALA A 32 19.03 10.56 -3.64
C ALA A 32 17.72 9.79 -3.86
N LEU A 33 16.75 9.97 -2.95
CA LEU A 33 15.39 9.45 -3.10
C LEU A 33 14.38 10.59 -3.20
N PRO A 34 13.23 10.39 -3.89
CA PRO A 34 12.12 11.33 -3.85
C PRO A 34 11.71 11.56 -2.39
N ARG A 35 11.72 12.82 -1.95
CA ARG A 35 11.39 13.20 -0.57
C ARG A 35 10.14 14.06 -0.53
N GLY A 36 9.32 13.84 0.49
CA GLY A 36 8.26 14.78 0.87
C GLY A 36 8.83 16.10 1.39
N ILE A 37 7.95 17.07 1.63
CA ILE A 37 8.31 18.24 2.43
C ILE A 37 8.44 17.77 3.88
N SER A 38 9.53 18.15 4.53
CA SER A 38 9.69 17.98 5.97
C SER A 38 10.12 19.30 6.58
N ARG A 39 9.62 19.58 7.78
CA ARG A 39 10.07 20.71 8.61
C ARG A 39 11.49 20.50 9.15
N HIS A 40 11.95 19.25 9.18
CA HIS A 40 13.22 18.83 9.75
C HIS A 40 14.22 18.47 8.66
N VAL A 41 15.51 18.42 9.02
CA VAL A 41 16.55 17.94 8.10
C VAL A 41 16.45 16.43 8.02
N VAL A 42 16.00 15.93 6.86
CA VAL A 42 15.94 14.50 6.55
C VAL A 42 16.93 14.15 5.43
N ARG A 43 17.67 13.04 5.63
CA ARG A 43 18.61 12.47 4.65
C ARG A 43 18.47 10.96 4.60
N PHE A 44 18.67 10.37 3.42
CA PHE A 44 18.70 8.93 3.26
C PHE A 44 20.13 8.42 3.21
N LEU A 45 20.43 7.39 3.98
CA LEU A 45 21.77 6.84 4.17
C LEU A 45 21.83 5.40 3.66
N THR A 46 22.92 5.04 2.99
CA THR A 46 23.23 3.61 2.75
C THR A 46 24.12 3.11 3.87
N VAL A 47 23.69 2.04 4.54
CA VAL A 47 24.46 1.37 5.60
C VAL A 47 24.37 -0.12 5.31
N GLY A 48 25.51 -0.72 4.95
CA GLY A 48 25.54 -2.06 4.37
C GLY A 48 24.71 -2.15 3.09
N GLU A 49 23.75 -3.08 3.06
CA GLU A 49 22.79 -3.28 1.96
C GLU A 49 21.43 -2.59 2.20
N GLU A 50 21.25 -1.95 3.37
CA GLU A 50 19.99 -1.31 3.76
C GLU A 50 20.03 0.22 3.56
N ILE A 51 18.85 0.81 3.39
CA ILE A 51 18.67 2.27 3.32
C ILE A 51 17.95 2.74 4.58
N PHE A 52 18.49 3.77 5.21
CA PHE A 52 17.95 4.41 6.41
C PHE A 52 17.50 5.83 6.10
N ALA A 53 16.44 6.29 6.74
CA ALA A 53 16.13 7.71 6.85
C ALA A 53 16.69 8.25 8.18
N ALA A 54 17.50 9.28 8.09
CA ALA A 54 18.05 10.03 9.21
C ALA A 54 17.31 11.36 9.33
N LYS A 55 16.73 11.64 10.50
CA LYS A 55 16.02 12.87 10.86
C LYS A 55 16.78 13.56 11.99
N GLU A 56 17.36 14.73 11.74
CA GLU A 56 18.08 15.53 12.74
C GLU A 56 17.10 16.47 13.45
N ILE A 57 16.89 16.25 14.76
CA ILE A 57 15.85 16.87 15.58
C ILE A 57 16.26 16.95 17.06
N LEU A 58 15.54 17.78 17.83
CA LEU A 58 15.74 17.94 19.27
C LEU A 58 15.69 16.61 20.04
N GLU A 59 16.52 16.49 21.07
CA GLU A 59 16.70 15.23 21.82
C GLU A 59 15.41 14.65 22.40
N GLU A 60 14.63 15.47 23.09
CA GLU A 60 13.36 15.03 23.71
C GLU A 60 12.40 14.48 22.66
N VAL A 61 12.33 15.14 21.51
CA VAL A 61 11.49 14.77 20.37
C VAL A 61 11.96 13.46 19.74
N ALA A 62 13.27 13.33 19.48
CA ALA A 62 13.84 12.14 18.86
C ALA A 62 13.61 10.88 19.69
N VAL A 63 13.79 10.99 21.02
CA VAL A 63 13.60 9.88 21.95
C VAL A 63 12.12 9.51 22.06
N GLN A 64 11.22 10.50 22.09
CA GLN A 64 9.78 10.27 22.14
C GLN A 64 9.27 9.60 20.85
N GLU A 65 9.65 10.12 19.69
CA GLU A 65 9.26 9.57 18.39
C GLU A 65 9.77 8.14 18.21
N TYR A 66 11.04 7.86 18.60
CA TYR A 66 11.59 6.50 18.59
C TYR A 66 10.76 5.52 19.45
N ARG A 67 10.36 5.96 20.66
CA ARG A 67 9.52 5.15 21.55
C ARG A 67 8.15 4.90 20.94
N MET A 68 7.52 5.92 20.37
CA MET A 68 6.21 5.79 19.75
C MET A 68 6.21 4.87 18.54
N LEU A 69 7.15 5.04 17.61
CA LEU A 69 7.29 4.11 16.48
C LEU A 69 7.57 2.67 16.95
N THR A 70 8.29 2.50 18.06
CA THR A 70 8.58 1.16 18.60
C THR A 70 7.32 0.49 19.14
N GLU A 71 6.48 1.22 19.89
CA GLU A 71 5.20 0.69 20.39
C GLU A 71 4.20 0.46 19.25
N LEU A 72 4.10 1.38 18.28
CA LEU A 72 3.25 1.20 17.10
C LEU A 72 3.64 -0.06 16.30
N LYS A 73 4.93 -0.29 16.11
CA LYS A 73 5.44 -1.53 15.51
C LYS A 73 5.05 -2.77 16.31
N ARG A 74 5.13 -2.72 17.64
CA ARG A 74 4.71 -3.82 18.52
C ARG A 74 3.20 -4.11 18.41
N LEU A 75 2.40 -3.06 18.20
CA LEU A 75 0.95 -3.14 17.99
C LEU A 75 0.56 -3.53 16.55
N GLY A 76 1.54 -3.69 15.63
CA GLY A 76 1.28 -4.04 14.23
C GLY A 76 0.67 -2.90 13.40
N VAL A 77 0.87 -1.66 13.84
CA VAL A 77 0.43 -0.47 13.08
C VAL A 77 1.37 -0.24 11.89
N PRO A 78 0.85 -0.03 10.66
CA PRO A 78 1.65 0.32 9.49
C PRO A 78 2.38 1.65 9.70
N SER A 79 3.66 1.55 10.05
CA SER A 79 4.53 2.69 10.32
C SER A 79 5.96 2.37 9.87
N VAL A 80 6.79 3.40 9.71
CA VAL A 80 8.21 3.21 9.41
C VAL A 80 8.92 2.53 10.58
N ASP A 81 9.87 1.66 10.26
CA ASP A 81 10.57 0.86 11.24
C ASP A 81 11.61 1.69 12.00
N PRO A 82 11.48 1.88 13.33
CA PRO A 82 12.50 2.57 14.11
C PRO A 82 13.74 1.69 14.28
N VAL A 83 14.91 2.30 14.15
CA VAL A 83 16.20 1.61 14.22
C VAL A 83 16.96 2.05 15.46
N GLY A 84 17.03 3.36 15.68
CA GLY A 84 17.65 3.92 16.87
C GLY A 84 17.73 5.44 16.86
N VAL A 85 18.24 5.99 17.96
CA VAL A 85 18.56 7.41 18.12
C VAL A 85 20.03 7.57 18.43
N VAL A 86 20.69 8.49 17.73
CA VAL A 86 22.09 8.86 17.96
C VAL A 86 22.15 10.14 18.78
N LEU A 87 22.54 10.02 20.04
CA LEU A 87 22.55 11.07 21.06
C LEU A 87 23.96 11.59 21.34
N GLY A 88 24.05 12.81 21.88
CA GLY A 88 25.33 13.39 22.34
C GLY A 88 26.34 13.56 21.22
N ARG A 89 25.88 13.92 20.02
CA ARG A 89 26.73 14.32 18.90
C ARG A 89 27.40 15.65 19.24
N VAL A 90 28.66 15.78 18.83
CA VAL A 90 29.44 17.00 18.96
C VAL A 90 30.22 17.20 17.67
N ASP A 91 30.37 18.44 17.24
CA ASP A 91 31.14 18.76 16.04
C ASP A 91 32.67 18.75 16.30
N SER A 92 33.45 19.19 15.31
CA SER A 92 34.91 19.27 15.42
C SER A 92 35.40 20.30 16.45
N ASP A 93 34.61 21.32 16.75
CA ASP A 93 34.93 22.37 17.70
C ASP A 93 34.44 22.04 19.12
N GLY A 94 33.66 20.96 19.24
CA GLY A 94 33.11 20.45 20.50
C GLY A 94 31.73 21.01 20.83
N ASP A 95 31.11 21.73 19.90
CA ASP A 95 29.77 22.26 20.06
C ASP A 95 28.72 21.13 19.90
N PRO A 96 27.63 21.16 20.68
CA PRO A 96 26.61 20.13 20.64
C PRO A 96 25.84 20.17 19.32
N LEU A 97 25.63 18.99 18.73
CA LEU A 97 24.75 18.79 17.58
C LEU A 97 23.46 18.09 18.01
N ASP A 98 22.37 18.42 17.33
CA ASP A 98 21.08 17.77 17.57
C ASP A 98 21.16 16.26 17.33
N PRO A 99 20.39 15.44 18.07
CA PRO A 99 20.32 14.02 17.80
C PRO A 99 19.78 13.66 16.42
N ILE A 100 20.08 12.42 16.00
CA ILE A 100 19.51 11.83 14.78
C ILE A 100 18.64 10.64 15.14
N LEU A 101 17.36 10.69 14.75
CA LEU A 101 16.48 9.53 14.69
C LEU A 101 16.75 8.78 13.38
N LEU A 102 16.95 7.46 13.49
CA LEU A 102 17.11 6.54 12.38
C LEU A 102 15.87 5.65 12.25
N THR A 103 15.27 5.64 11.06
CA THR A 103 14.24 4.70 10.66
C THR A 103 14.68 3.96 9.40
N ARG A 104 14.18 2.74 9.16
CA ARG A 104 14.42 2.07 7.88
C ARG A 104 13.58 2.74 6.81
N HIS A 105 14.17 2.95 5.65
CA HIS A 105 13.43 3.36 4.47
C HIS A 105 12.44 2.27 4.08
N LEU A 106 11.18 2.66 3.82
CA LEU A 106 10.14 1.75 3.34
C LEU A 106 10.32 1.52 1.82
N PRO A 107 10.73 0.33 1.36
CA PRO A 107 10.95 0.09 -0.07
C PRO A 107 9.66 0.22 -0.87
N PHE A 108 9.78 0.70 -2.12
CA PHE A 108 8.64 0.90 -3.03
C PHE A 108 7.55 1.84 -2.51
N SER A 109 7.90 2.67 -1.51
CA SER A 109 7.02 3.71 -1.02
C SER A 109 7.15 4.98 -1.87
N LEU A 110 6.07 5.74 -1.91
CA LEU A 110 5.92 6.96 -2.67
C LEU A 110 5.36 8.05 -1.73
N PRO A 111 5.94 9.26 -1.72
CA PRO A 111 5.33 10.39 -1.05
C PRO A 111 4.05 10.80 -1.79
N TYR A 112 3.09 11.38 -1.07
CA TYR A 112 1.78 11.71 -1.64
C TYR A 112 1.87 12.55 -2.92
N ARG A 113 2.79 13.52 -2.98
CA ARG A 113 2.97 14.42 -4.14
C ARG A 113 3.33 13.69 -5.44
N SER A 114 3.97 12.52 -5.35
CA SER A 114 4.30 11.72 -6.53
C SER A 114 3.12 10.91 -7.06
N LEU A 115 2.00 10.88 -6.32
CA LEU A 115 0.80 10.10 -6.63
C LEU A 115 -0.31 10.97 -7.21
N PHE A 116 -0.33 12.26 -6.85
CA PHE A 116 -1.15 13.25 -7.51
C PHE A 116 -0.39 13.80 -8.71
N TYR A 117 -0.95 13.68 -9.90
CA TYR A 117 -0.41 14.28 -11.12
C TYR A 117 -1.57 14.56 -12.08
N PRO A 118 -1.42 15.52 -13.02
CA PRO A 118 -2.47 15.83 -13.99
C PRO A 118 -2.84 14.60 -14.83
N GLY A 119 -4.12 14.26 -14.91
CA GLY A 119 -4.61 13.07 -15.61
C GLY A 119 -4.64 11.79 -14.77
N VAL A 120 -4.35 11.85 -13.46
CA VAL A 120 -4.59 10.71 -12.56
C VAL A 120 -6.07 10.35 -12.56
N LYS A 121 -6.38 9.06 -12.70
CA LYS A 121 -7.78 8.59 -12.68
C LYS A 121 -8.39 8.83 -11.30
N HIS A 122 -9.62 9.36 -11.24
CA HIS A 122 -10.38 9.53 -9.99
C HIS A 122 -10.42 8.26 -9.13
N GLU A 123 -10.55 7.10 -9.75
CA GLU A 123 -10.53 5.80 -9.06
C GLU A 123 -9.22 5.58 -8.29
N THR A 124 -8.07 5.99 -8.85
CA THR A 124 -6.77 5.88 -8.19
C THR A 124 -6.67 6.83 -7.00
N VAL A 125 -7.22 8.04 -7.13
CA VAL A 125 -7.29 9.01 -6.02
C VAL A 125 -8.16 8.46 -4.90
N ASN A 126 -9.34 7.92 -5.23
CA ASN A 126 -10.22 7.29 -4.24
C ASN A 126 -9.50 6.18 -3.46
N ARG A 127 -8.75 5.31 -4.14
CA ARG A 127 -7.94 4.26 -3.49
C ARG A 127 -6.87 4.82 -2.56
N LEU A 128 -6.25 5.94 -2.89
CA LEU A 128 -5.31 6.63 -2.00
C LEU A 128 -6.00 7.16 -0.74
N LEU A 129 -7.19 7.76 -0.91
CA LEU A 129 -7.98 8.23 0.22
C LEU A 129 -8.41 7.07 1.12
N ASP A 130 -8.81 5.94 0.54
CA ASP A 130 -9.19 4.74 1.29
C ASP A 130 -8.02 4.20 2.10
N ALA A 131 -6.83 4.07 1.49
CA ALA A 131 -5.62 3.67 2.19
C ALA A 131 -5.30 4.57 3.40
N MET A 132 -5.46 5.89 3.22
CA MET A 132 -5.27 6.87 4.29
C MET A 132 -6.31 6.71 5.40
N VAL A 133 -7.59 6.60 5.05
CA VAL A 133 -8.68 6.43 6.03
C VAL A 133 -8.50 5.14 6.82
N ALA A 134 -8.04 4.07 6.17
CA ALA A 134 -7.74 2.79 6.81
C ALA A 134 -6.63 2.94 7.86
N LEU A 135 -5.54 3.63 7.50
CA LEU A 135 -4.45 3.93 8.44
C LEU A 135 -4.98 4.76 9.62
N PHE A 136 -5.77 5.80 9.34
CA PHE A 136 -6.28 6.70 10.37
C PHE A 136 -7.22 6.00 11.37
N ALA A 137 -8.16 5.20 10.88
CA ALA A 137 -9.02 4.38 11.72
C ALA A 137 -8.23 3.36 12.53
N ARG A 138 -7.19 2.74 11.94
CA ARG A 138 -6.34 1.78 12.65
C ARG A 138 -5.56 2.43 13.79
N LEU A 139 -4.97 3.61 13.57
CA LEU A 139 -4.29 4.38 14.62
C LEU A 139 -5.24 4.63 15.81
N HIS A 140 -6.43 5.15 15.53
CA HIS A 140 -7.41 5.43 16.58
C HIS A 140 -7.91 4.16 17.30
N LEU A 141 -8.09 3.05 16.58
CA LEU A 141 -8.45 1.75 17.20
C LEU A 141 -7.38 1.22 18.14
N THR A 142 -6.11 1.52 17.88
CA THR A 142 -4.99 1.15 18.75
C THR A 142 -4.82 2.10 19.95
N GLY A 143 -5.68 3.11 20.10
CA GLY A 143 -5.55 4.10 21.16
C GLY A 143 -4.54 5.21 20.86
N PHE A 144 -4.07 5.33 19.61
CA PHE A 144 -3.07 6.31 19.20
C PHE A 144 -3.73 7.59 18.68
N TYR A 145 -3.55 8.68 19.43
CA TYR A 145 -3.85 10.04 19.00
C TYR A 145 -2.66 10.56 18.20
N TRP A 146 -2.88 11.07 16.98
CA TRP A 146 -1.81 11.41 16.05
C TRP A 146 -1.27 12.83 16.29
N GLY A 147 -2.14 13.82 16.44
CA GLY A 147 -1.76 15.21 16.73
C GLY A 147 -1.14 16.01 15.57
N ASP A 148 -0.80 15.36 14.45
CA ASP A 148 -0.28 16.02 13.24
C ASP A 148 -0.68 15.22 11.97
N VAL A 149 -1.99 15.00 11.83
CA VAL A 149 -2.56 14.27 10.68
C VAL A 149 -2.33 15.07 9.40
N SER A 150 -1.51 14.55 8.48
CA SER A 150 -1.20 15.18 7.19
C SER A 150 -0.77 14.14 6.15
N LEU A 151 -0.93 14.46 4.85
CA LEU A 151 -0.44 13.64 3.74
C LEU A 151 1.09 13.57 3.72
N SER A 152 1.77 14.64 4.17
CA SER A 152 3.23 14.68 4.26
C SER A 152 3.80 13.70 5.27
N ASN A 153 3.01 13.33 6.29
CA ASN A 153 3.37 12.35 7.31
C ASN A 153 2.99 10.91 6.93
N ILE A 154 2.55 10.69 5.68
CA ILE A 154 2.14 9.38 5.15
C ILE A 154 3.00 8.99 3.94
N LEU A 155 3.46 7.75 3.94
CA LEU A 155 4.00 7.09 2.75
C LEU A 155 3.00 6.08 2.21
N PHE A 156 2.87 6.04 0.88
CA PHE A 156 2.00 5.09 0.21
C PHE A 156 2.83 4.06 -0.52
N ARG A 157 2.43 2.80 -0.42
CA ARG A 157 2.99 1.71 -1.22
C ARG A 157 1.91 1.19 -2.15
N ARG A 158 2.26 0.98 -3.42
CA ARG A 158 1.38 0.29 -4.37
C ARG A 158 1.28 -1.17 -3.97
N ASP A 159 0.07 -1.70 -3.97
CA ASP A 159 -0.18 -3.09 -3.62
C ASP A 159 -1.24 -3.68 -4.55
N ALA A 160 -0.80 -4.44 -5.55
CA ALA A 160 -1.66 -5.21 -6.46
C ALA A 160 -2.91 -4.48 -7.01
N GLY A 161 -2.80 -3.18 -7.34
CA GLY A 161 -3.91 -2.37 -7.86
C GLY A 161 -4.52 -1.40 -6.84
N GLU A 162 -4.20 -1.58 -5.57
CA GLU A 162 -4.58 -0.76 -4.42
C GLU A 162 -3.37 0.00 -3.83
N PHE A 163 -3.62 0.71 -2.72
CA PHE A 163 -2.59 1.37 -1.92
C PHE A 163 -2.64 0.95 -0.46
N ALA A 164 -1.46 0.87 0.16
CA ALA A 164 -1.30 0.80 1.60
C ALA A 164 -0.64 2.07 2.10
N ALA A 165 -1.16 2.66 3.18
CA ALA A 165 -0.63 3.86 3.81
C ALA A 165 0.16 3.49 5.07
N TYR A 166 1.29 4.16 5.27
CA TYR A 166 2.20 3.97 6.40
C TYR A 166 2.49 5.30 7.08
N LEU A 167 2.41 5.31 8.41
CA LEU A 167 2.79 6.45 9.23
C LEU A 167 4.31 6.65 9.21
N VAL A 168 4.76 7.87 8.95
CA VAL A 168 6.20 8.21 8.98
C VAL A 168 6.59 8.99 10.22
N ASP A 169 5.73 9.92 10.64
CA ASP A 169 6.03 10.86 11.70
C ASP A 169 5.04 10.67 12.86
N ALA A 170 5.60 10.28 14.01
CA ALA A 170 4.86 10.07 15.26
C ALA A 170 5.26 11.09 16.34
N GLU A 171 5.90 12.20 15.95
CA GLU A 171 6.46 13.22 16.85
C GLU A 171 5.43 13.82 17.82
N THR A 172 4.22 14.09 17.34
CA THR A 172 3.13 14.68 18.14
C THR A 172 2.18 13.63 18.73
N GLY A 173 2.48 12.35 18.54
CA GLY A 173 1.59 11.26 18.86
C GLY A 173 1.54 10.93 20.35
N GLU A 174 0.36 10.55 20.81
CA GLU A 174 0.12 10.06 22.18
C GLU A 174 -0.59 8.71 22.13
N LEU A 175 -0.13 7.76 22.94
CA LEU A 175 -0.75 6.44 23.06
C LEU A 175 -1.53 6.34 24.38
N HIS A 176 -2.79 5.96 24.27
CA HIS A 176 -3.72 5.73 25.38
C HIS A 176 -4.26 4.29 25.33
N ASP A 177 -4.84 3.82 26.43
CA ASP A 177 -5.52 2.50 26.44
C ASP A 177 -6.69 2.47 25.45
N THR A 178 -7.41 3.58 25.32
CA THR A 178 -8.47 3.80 24.33
C THR A 178 -8.62 5.30 24.12
N LEU A 179 -8.83 5.72 22.88
CA LEU A 179 -9.13 7.12 22.59
C LEU A 179 -10.55 7.49 22.99
N THR A 180 -10.70 8.68 23.55
CA THR A 180 -12.00 9.32 23.72
C THR A 180 -12.53 9.86 22.40
N ASP A 181 -13.85 10.02 22.30
CA ASP A 181 -14.48 10.67 21.13
C ASP A 181 -13.96 12.09 20.91
N GLY A 182 -13.64 12.81 21.98
CA GLY A 182 -13.05 14.16 21.92
C GLY A 182 -11.66 14.18 21.28
N GLN A 183 -10.80 13.23 21.63
CA GLN A 183 -9.46 13.09 21.02
C GLN A 183 -9.57 12.78 19.51
N ARG A 184 -10.43 11.82 19.13
CA ARG A 184 -10.65 11.47 17.72
C ARG A 184 -11.23 12.64 16.92
N ALA A 185 -12.19 13.37 17.49
CA ALA A 185 -12.77 14.55 16.86
C ALA A 185 -11.73 15.68 16.70
N HIS A 186 -10.80 15.79 17.65
CA HIS A 186 -9.71 16.77 17.55
C HIS A 186 -8.72 16.41 16.44
N ASP A 187 -8.31 15.14 16.34
CA ASP A 187 -7.46 14.66 15.25
C ASP A 187 -8.11 14.87 13.88
N LEU A 188 -9.42 14.63 13.75
CA LEU A 188 -10.18 14.93 12.53
C LEU A 188 -10.19 16.42 12.19
N GLN A 189 -10.28 17.30 13.19
CA GLN A 189 -10.21 18.74 12.97
C GLN A 189 -8.83 19.15 12.46
N ILE A 190 -7.76 18.58 13.01
CA ILE A 190 -6.37 18.82 12.55
C ILE A 190 -6.24 18.32 11.11
N ALA A 191 -6.69 17.10 10.84
CA ALA A 191 -6.71 16.50 9.51
C ALA A 191 -7.41 17.42 8.50
N ARG A 192 -8.60 17.92 8.81
CA ARG A 192 -9.33 18.84 7.93
C ARG A 192 -8.50 20.03 7.49
N THR A 193 -7.84 20.69 8.44
CA THR A 193 -7.06 21.90 8.15
C THR A 193 -5.79 21.58 7.38
N ASN A 194 -5.05 20.55 7.81
CA ASN A 194 -3.77 20.18 7.19
C ASN A 194 -3.97 19.63 5.77
N LEU A 195 -4.89 18.68 5.59
CA LEU A 195 -5.17 18.06 4.30
C LEU A 195 -5.69 19.08 3.29
N PHE A 196 -6.57 19.99 3.72
CA PHE A 196 -7.05 21.06 2.84
C PHE A 196 -5.90 21.94 2.36
N GLY A 197 -4.99 22.34 3.26
CA GLY A 197 -3.79 23.10 2.90
C GLY A 197 -2.90 22.34 1.91
N GLU A 198 -2.66 21.05 2.14
CA GLU A 198 -1.81 20.24 1.27
C GLU A 198 -2.43 19.99 -0.11
N PHE A 199 -3.76 19.87 -0.22
CA PHE A 199 -4.45 19.79 -1.50
C PHE A 199 -4.43 21.13 -2.25
N LEU A 200 -4.60 22.26 -1.55
CA LEU A 200 -4.42 23.58 -2.15
C LEU A 200 -3.00 23.80 -2.67
N ASP A 201 -1.99 23.30 -1.95
CA ASP A 201 -0.60 23.35 -2.41
C ASP A 201 -0.40 22.52 -3.70
N LEU A 202 -1.04 21.36 -3.81
CA LEU A 202 -1.02 20.55 -5.04
C LEU A 202 -1.72 21.26 -6.20
N GLU A 203 -2.86 21.90 -5.94
CA GLU A 203 -3.61 22.69 -6.93
C GLU A 203 -2.79 23.89 -7.41
N ALA A 204 -2.25 24.69 -6.49
CA ALA A 204 -1.42 25.85 -6.82
C ALA A 204 -0.12 25.46 -7.55
N GLY A 205 0.40 24.26 -7.27
CA GLY A 205 1.54 23.67 -7.97
C GLY A 205 1.23 23.14 -9.38
N GLY A 206 -0.04 23.12 -9.80
CA GLY A 206 -0.48 22.53 -11.07
C GLY A 206 -0.33 21.00 -11.12
N ILE A 207 -0.29 20.36 -9.95
CA ILE A 207 -0.10 18.91 -9.78
C ILE A 207 -1.45 18.21 -9.59
N LEU A 208 -2.40 18.87 -8.92
CA LEU A 208 -3.75 18.35 -8.75
C LEU A 208 -4.54 18.47 -10.06
N ASP A 209 -5.28 17.40 -10.41
CA ASP A 209 -6.17 17.45 -11.56
C ASP A 209 -7.30 18.46 -11.32
N ALA A 210 -7.67 19.25 -12.34
CA ALA A 210 -8.69 20.28 -12.23
C ALA A 210 -10.09 19.73 -11.92
N SER A 211 -10.32 18.43 -12.10
CA SER A 211 -11.57 17.78 -11.71
C SER A 211 -11.67 17.48 -10.21
N LEU A 212 -10.55 17.54 -9.47
CA LEU A 212 -10.49 17.20 -8.06
C LEU A 212 -10.57 18.47 -7.21
N ASP A 213 -11.71 18.66 -6.55
CA ASP A 213 -11.90 19.78 -5.64
C ASP A 213 -11.30 19.48 -4.25
N PRO A 214 -10.35 20.29 -3.74
CA PRO A 214 -9.74 20.11 -2.42
C PRO A 214 -10.75 20.01 -1.28
N GLN A 215 -11.81 20.82 -1.31
CA GLN A 215 -12.84 20.83 -0.26
C GLN A 215 -13.63 19.51 -0.25
N TRP A 216 -14.01 19.02 -1.44
CA TRP A 216 -14.67 17.74 -1.62
C TRP A 216 -13.80 16.55 -1.19
N LEU A 217 -12.50 16.56 -1.50
CA LEU A 217 -11.57 15.51 -1.08
C LEU A 217 -11.52 15.38 0.44
N VAL A 218 -11.36 16.51 1.15
CA VAL A 218 -11.32 16.51 2.62
C VAL A 218 -12.64 16.05 3.23
N ALA A 219 -13.78 16.54 2.72
CA ALA A 219 -15.09 16.09 3.16
C ALA A 219 -15.30 14.59 2.95
N THR A 220 -14.81 14.05 1.82
CA THR A 220 -14.87 12.62 1.51
C THR A 220 -14.04 11.80 2.50
N ILE A 221 -12.84 12.25 2.86
CA ILE A 221 -11.98 11.57 3.85
C ILE A 221 -12.68 11.53 5.22
N GLU A 222 -13.24 12.65 5.68
CA GLU A 222 -13.96 12.72 6.95
C GLU A 222 -15.19 11.80 6.96
N GLU A 223 -15.99 11.83 5.90
CA GLU A 223 -17.19 11.00 5.77
C GLU A 223 -16.83 9.51 5.79
N ARG A 224 -15.86 9.08 4.98
CA ARG A 224 -15.42 7.67 4.92
C ARG A 224 -14.83 7.22 6.26
N TYR A 225 -14.07 8.07 6.93
CA TYR A 225 -13.56 7.75 8.26
C TYR A 225 -14.71 7.54 9.26
N GLN A 226 -15.71 8.43 9.30
CA GLN A 226 -16.84 8.28 10.24
C GLN A 226 -17.66 7.03 9.96
N GLN A 227 -17.92 6.74 8.68
CA GLN A 227 -18.62 5.52 8.25
C GLN A 227 -17.84 4.26 8.63
N LEU A 228 -16.54 4.23 8.32
CA LEU A 228 -15.67 3.11 8.69
C LEU A 228 -15.62 2.94 10.21
N TRP A 229 -15.42 4.02 10.97
CA TRP A 229 -15.34 3.96 12.41
C TRP A 229 -16.63 3.40 13.01
N ALA A 230 -17.79 3.88 12.59
CA ALA A 230 -19.08 3.38 13.05
C ALA A 230 -19.25 1.88 12.76
N GLU A 231 -18.84 1.42 11.57
CA GLU A 231 -18.89 0.00 11.21
C GLU A 231 -17.84 -0.84 11.94
N LEU A 232 -16.70 -0.28 12.37
CA LEU A 232 -15.67 -1.01 13.11
C LEU A 232 -15.98 -1.08 14.62
N THR A 233 -16.51 -0.02 15.22
CA THR A 233 -16.76 0.06 16.66
C THR A 233 -18.21 -0.17 17.06
N GLY A 234 -19.14 -0.24 16.12
CA GLY A 234 -20.54 -0.55 16.41
C GLY A 234 -20.69 -1.93 17.05
N GLU A 235 -21.12 -2.00 18.30
CA GLU A 235 -21.47 -3.28 18.94
C GLU A 235 -22.80 -3.78 18.38
N GLU A 236 -22.78 -4.92 17.70
CA GLU A 236 -23.99 -5.66 17.33
C GLU A 236 -23.89 -7.07 17.90
N GLU A 237 -24.84 -7.42 18.77
CA GLU A 237 -24.99 -8.77 19.27
C GLU A 237 -25.86 -9.58 18.31
N PHE A 238 -25.31 -10.69 17.79
CA PHE A 238 -26.05 -11.58 16.91
C PHE A 238 -26.48 -12.83 17.67
N ALA A 239 -27.74 -13.24 17.46
CA ALA A 239 -28.12 -14.62 17.70
C ALA A 239 -27.46 -15.52 16.64
N GLY A 240 -27.00 -16.73 17.01
CA GLY A 240 -26.30 -17.64 16.10
C GLY A 240 -27.03 -18.01 14.78
N SER A 241 -28.33 -17.71 14.67
CA SER A 241 -29.15 -17.85 13.46
C SER A 241 -29.03 -16.69 12.45
N GLU A 242 -28.38 -15.59 12.80
CA GLU A 242 -28.34 -14.35 11.99
C GLU A 242 -27.04 -14.15 11.20
N LEU A 243 -26.38 -15.25 10.81
CA LEU A 243 -25.15 -15.26 9.99
C LEU A 243 -25.26 -14.41 8.70
N TYR A 244 -26.46 -14.22 8.14
CA TYR A 244 -26.65 -13.36 6.96
C TYR A 244 -26.38 -11.87 7.23
N ARG A 245 -26.52 -11.39 8.47
CA ARG A 245 -26.22 -9.99 8.84
C ARG A 245 -24.73 -9.72 8.88
N LEU A 246 -23.94 -10.74 9.20
CA LEU A 246 -22.48 -10.73 9.14
C LEU A 246 -21.99 -10.50 7.71
N GLU A 247 -22.50 -11.26 6.75
CA GLU A 247 -22.19 -11.06 5.33
C GLU A 247 -22.58 -9.65 4.86
N GLY A 248 -23.71 -9.13 5.35
CA GLY A 248 -24.14 -7.76 5.07
C GLY A 248 -23.14 -6.71 5.59
N ARG A 249 -22.62 -6.88 6.81
CA ARG A 249 -21.64 -5.97 7.41
C ARG A 249 -20.28 -6.02 6.71
N VAL A 250 -19.79 -7.23 6.42
CA VAL A 250 -18.56 -7.42 5.61
C VAL A 250 -18.72 -6.79 4.22
N ARG A 251 -19.88 -6.95 3.57
CA ARG A 251 -20.17 -6.29 2.29
C ARG A 251 -20.19 -4.77 2.38
N ARG A 252 -20.73 -4.18 3.46
CA ARG A 252 -20.70 -2.72 3.67
C ARG A 252 -19.27 -2.20 3.84
N LEU A 253 -18.46 -2.89 4.64
CA LEU A 253 -17.03 -2.56 4.80
C LEU A 253 -16.27 -2.65 3.47
N ASN A 254 -16.54 -3.69 2.67
CA ASN A 254 -15.96 -3.82 1.33
C ASN A 254 -16.45 -2.73 0.36
N ALA A 255 -17.73 -2.35 0.44
CA ALA A 255 -18.29 -1.27 -0.39
C ALA A 255 -17.67 0.10 -0.05
N LEU A 256 -17.14 0.25 1.16
CA LEU A 256 -16.37 1.41 1.60
C LEU A 256 -14.88 1.32 1.20
N GLY A 257 -14.45 0.27 0.49
CA GLY A 257 -13.06 0.09 0.03
C GLY A 257 -12.13 -0.53 1.08
N PHE A 258 -12.66 -1.09 2.17
CA PHE A 258 -11.86 -1.64 3.26
C PHE A 258 -11.90 -3.17 3.32
N ASP A 259 -10.72 -3.79 3.34
CA ASP A 259 -10.57 -5.22 3.55
C ASP A 259 -10.63 -5.58 5.04
N VAL A 260 -11.82 -6.04 5.45
CA VAL A 260 -12.02 -6.69 6.74
C VAL A 260 -11.86 -8.19 6.55
N ALA A 261 -10.73 -8.70 7.03
CA ALA A 261 -10.24 -10.05 6.76
C ALA A 261 -10.17 -10.94 8.00
N GLU A 262 -10.03 -10.34 9.18
CA GLU A 262 -10.00 -11.06 10.45
C GLU A 262 -11.18 -10.57 11.29
N ILE A 263 -12.02 -11.50 11.72
CA ILE A 263 -13.09 -11.26 12.67
C ILE A 263 -12.72 -12.05 13.91
N ASP A 264 -12.45 -11.36 15.01
CA ASP A 264 -12.32 -12.03 16.30
C ASP A 264 -13.73 -12.39 16.77
N VAL A 265 -13.98 -13.70 16.89
CA VAL A 265 -15.28 -14.27 17.22
C VAL A 265 -15.23 -14.78 18.66
N ASP A 266 -15.74 -13.97 19.59
CA ASP A 266 -15.95 -14.39 20.97
C ASP A 266 -17.35 -14.99 21.09
N ALA A 267 -17.43 -16.32 21.14
CA ALA A 267 -18.66 -17.01 21.46
C ALA A 267 -18.87 -17.02 22.98
N SER A 268 -20.05 -16.58 23.43
CA SER A 268 -20.46 -16.67 24.83
C SER A 268 -20.42 -18.14 25.32
N PRO A 269 -20.19 -18.42 26.62
CA PRO A 269 -20.11 -19.79 27.17
C PRO A 269 -21.34 -20.67 26.91
N ASP A 270 -22.49 -20.07 26.57
CA ASP A 270 -23.74 -20.71 26.19
C ASP A 270 -23.93 -20.88 24.67
N GLY A 271 -23.01 -20.35 23.85
CA GLY A 271 -23.01 -20.44 22.39
C GLY A 271 -24.12 -19.65 21.69
N GLN A 272 -24.89 -18.83 22.42
CA GLN A 272 -26.06 -18.13 21.88
C GLN A 272 -25.72 -16.76 21.30
N THR A 273 -24.72 -16.10 21.86
CA THR A 273 -24.28 -14.77 21.46
C THR A 273 -22.88 -14.82 20.91
N ILE A 274 -22.69 -14.20 19.75
CA ILE A 274 -21.40 -14.09 19.10
C ILE A 274 -21.00 -12.62 19.06
N ARG A 275 -19.91 -12.25 19.75
CA ARG A 275 -19.32 -10.91 19.70
C ARG A 275 -18.22 -10.91 18.64
N MET A 276 -18.26 -9.93 17.74
CA MET A 276 -17.37 -9.86 16.59
C MET A 276 -16.65 -8.53 16.52
N ARG A 277 -15.33 -8.55 16.33
CA ARG A 277 -14.52 -7.35 16.08
C ARG A 277 -13.83 -7.43 14.72
N PRO A 278 -14.17 -6.54 13.77
CA PRO A 278 -13.51 -6.49 12.46
C PRO A 278 -12.08 -5.94 12.58
N LYS A 279 -11.13 -6.55 11.88
CA LYS A 279 -9.74 -6.09 11.79
C LYS A 279 -9.36 -5.81 10.34
N VAL A 280 -8.78 -4.63 10.13
CA VAL A 280 -8.24 -4.20 8.85
C VAL A 280 -6.86 -4.85 8.66
N VAL A 281 -6.63 -5.53 7.54
CA VAL A 281 -5.34 -6.18 7.24
C VAL A 281 -4.53 -5.38 6.21
N GLU A 282 -3.27 -5.77 6.00
CA GLU A 282 -2.45 -5.24 4.91
C GLU A 282 -2.91 -5.81 3.56
N ALA A 283 -2.60 -5.14 2.46
CA ALA A 283 -2.76 -5.75 1.15
C ALA A 283 -1.71 -6.88 0.92
N GLY A 284 -2.09 -7.85 0.08
CA GLY A 284 -1.39 -9.13 -0.05
C GLY A 284 -1.44 -10.01 1.20
N HIS A 285 -2.24 -9.67 2.22
CA HIS A 285 -2.37 -10.48 3.44
C HIS A 285 -3.02 -11.82 3.13
N HIS A 286 -4.06 -11.84 2.28
CA HIS A 286 -4.79 -13.06 1.98
C HIS A 286 -3.93 -14.03 1.18
N THR A 287 -3.21 -13.55 0.15
CA THR A 287 -2.27 -14.40 -0.58
C THR A 287 -1.19 -14.95 0.35
N ARG A 288 -0.58 -14.12 1.21
CA ARG A 288 0.44 -14.59 2.19
C ARG A 288 -0.14 -15.58 3.21
N ARG A 289 -1.36 -15.35 3.71
CA ARG A 289 -2.04 -16.21 4.69
C ARG A 289 -2.42 -17.55 4.06
N LEU A 290 -3.04 -17.53 2.87
CA LEU A 290 -3.40 -18.73 2.12
C LEU A 290 -2.17 -19.56 1.79
N MET A 291 -1.12 -18.93 1.26
CA MET A 291 0.14 -19.60 0.91
C MET A 291 0.80 -20.23 2.15
N ARG A 292 0.84 -19.52 3.28
CA ARG A 292 1.39 -20.05 4.54
C ARG A 292 0.61 -21.25 5.08
N LEU A 293 -0.72 -21.24 4.96
CA LEU A 293 -1.59 -22.26 5.54
C LEU A 293 -1.78 -23.49 4.65
N THR A 294 -1.76 -23.30 3.33
CA THR A 294 -2.17 -24.32 2.35
C THR A 294 -1.14 -24.58 1.26
N GLY A 295 -0.20 -23.66 1.03
CA GLY A 295 0.74 -23.72 -0.09
C GLY A 295 0.11 -23.37 -1.45
N LEU A 296 -1.14 -22.90 -1.48
CA LEU A 296 -1.79 -22.44 -2.70
C LEU A 296 -1.36 -21.02 -3.03
N ASP A 297 -0.88 -20.83 -4.26
CA ASP A 297 -0.67 -19.51 -4.84
C ASP A 297 -1.95 -19.06 -5.53
N ALA A 298 -2.44 -17.88 -5.17
CA ALA A 298 -3.71 -17.35 -5.65
C ALA A 298 -3.70 -15.83 -5.56
N GLU A 299 -4.39 -15.18 -6.49
CA GLU A 299 -4.57 -13.72 -6.48
C GLU A 299 -5.39 -13.29 -5.27
N GLU A 300 -5.23 -12.05 -4.78
CA GLU A 300 -5.77 -11.60 -3.48
C GLU A 300 -7.28 -11.86 -3.34
N HIS A 301 -8.06 -11.61 -4.40
CA HIS A 301 -9.51 -11.88 -4.41
C HIS A 301 -9.85 -13.37 -4.37
N GLN A 302 -9.07 -14.21 -5.04
CA GLN A 302 -9.21 -15.67 -4.98
C GLN A 302 -8.81 -16.16 -3.60
N ALA A 303 -7.63 -15.76 -3.11
CA ALA A 303 -7.10 -16.12 -1.81
C ALA A 303 -8.07 -15.78 -0.69
N ARG A 304 -8.64 -14.57 -0.73
CA ARG A 304 -9.69 -14.13 0.18
C ARG A 304 -10.90 -15.06 0.17
N ARG A 305 -11.38 -15.41 -1.02
CA ARG A 305 -12.59 -16.23 -1.17
C ARG A 305 -12.36 -17.66 -0.66
N LEU A 306 -11.19 -18.23 -0.93
CA LEU A 306 -10.77 -19.54 -0.43
C LEU A 306 -10.61 -19.52 1.10
N LEU A 307 -9.97 -18.49 1.65
CA LEU A 307 -9.83 -18.33 3.10
C LEU A 307 -11.19 -18.19 3.81
N ASN A 308 -12.16 -17.49 3.21
CA ASN A 308 -13.50 -17.39 3.78
C ASN A 308 -14.24 -18.74 3.84
N ASP A 309 -14.12 -19.56 2.78
CA ASP A 309 -14.70 -20.91 2.76
C ASP A 309 -14.03 -21.82 3.81
N MET A 310 -12.70 -21.70 3.95
CA MET A 310 -11.90 -22.38 4.96
C MET A 310 -12.29 -21.97 6.40
N ASP A 311 -12.47 -20.67 6.65
CA ASP A 311 -12.86 -20.14 7.96
C ASP A 311 -14.30 -20.60 8.32
N THR A 312 -15.20 -20.63 7.33
CA THR A 312 -16.56 -21.19 7.48
C THR A 312 -16.53 -22.69 7.80
N PHE A 313 -15.69 -23.46 7.09
CA PHE A 313 -15.49 -24.88 7.35
C PHE A 313 -14.96 -25.13 8.77
N ARG A 314 -14.00 -24.32 9.22
CA ARG A 314 -13.44 -24.38 10.58
C ARG A 314 -14.52 -24.11 11.62
N ALA A 315 -15.31 -23.06 11.45
CA ALA A 315 -16.39 -22.72 12.38
C ALA A 315 -17.41 -23.86 12.53
N LYS A 316 -17.78 -24.53 11.42
CA LYS A 316 -18.77 -25.62 11.40
C LYS A 316 -18.23 -26.96 11.94
N ASN A 317 -17.00 -27.32 11.58
CA ASN A 317 -16.49 -28.69 11.80
C ASN A 317 -15.41 -28.81 12.88
N ALA A 318 -14.68 -27.72 13.14
CA ALA A 318 -13.51 -27.75 14.04
C ALA A 318 -13.26 -26.39 14.73
N PRO A 319 -14.23 -25.82 15.46
CA PRO A 319 -14.15 -24.46 16.00
C PRO A 319 -12.99 -24.27 16.99
N HIS A 320 -12.60 -25.33 17.71
CA HIS A 320 -11.49 -25.29 18.68
C HIS A 320 -10.15 -25.74 18.10
N ALA A 321 -10.09 -26.12 16.81
CA ALA A 321 -8.83 -26.56 16.22
C ALA A 321 -7.92 -25.36 15.89
N PRO A 322 -6.59 -25.53 16.00
CA PRO A 322 -5.63 -24.58 15.47
C PRO A 322 -5.88 -24.34 13.98
N GLU A 323 -5.73 -23.09 13.55
CA GLU A 323 -6.03 -22.64 12.19
C GLU A 323 -5.28 -23.46 11.12
N SER A 324 -4.00 -23.77 11.32
CA SER A 324 -3.20 -24.58 10.39
C SER A 324 -3.74 -26.02 10.22
N VAL A 325 -4.28 -26.60 11.28
CA VAL A 325 -4.88 -27.95 11.25
C VAL A 325 -6.22 -27.90 10.51
N ALA A 326 -7.03 -26.88 10.76
CA ALA A 326 -8.30 -26.68 10.06
C ALA A 326 -8.09 -26.39 8.56
N ALA A 327 -7.07 -25.60 8.22
CA ALA A 327 -6.68 -25.30 6.85
C ALA A 327 -6.27 -26.56 6.08
N HIS A 328 -5.42 -27.40 6.69
CA HIS A 328 -5.02 -28.67 6.07
C HIS A 328 -6.21 -29.62 5.88
N LYS A 329 -7.11 -29.71 6.87
CA LYS A 329 -8.33 -30.51 6.73
C LYS A 329 -9.24 -29.99 5.61
N TRP A 330 -9.46 -28.69 5.54
CA TRP A 330 -10.24 -28.07 4.46
C TRP A 330 -9.62 -28.36 3.08
N LEU A 331 -8.28 -28.28 2.98
CA LEU A 331 -7.57 -28.58 1.74
C LEU A 331 -7.84 -30.02 1.28
N VAL A 332 -7.73 -31.00 2.18
CA VAL A 332 -7.89 -32.43 1.88
C VAL A 332 -9.36 -32.84 1.70
N GLU A 333 -10.29 -32.25 2.46
CA GLU A 333 -11.69 -32.69 2.49
C GLU A 333 -12.60 -31.91 1.53
N VAL A 334 -12.22 -30.67 1.16
CA VAL A 334 -13.06 -29.78 0.35
C VAL A 334 -12.38 -29.39 -0.96
N PHE A 335 -11.15 -28.86 -0.88
CA PHE A 335 -10.46 -28.30 -2.05
C PHE A 335 -9.96 -29.40 -3.01
N GLU A 336 -9.14 -30.34 -2.54
CA GLU A 336 -8.58 -31.43 -3.34
C GLU A 336 -9.66 -32.31 -3.99
N PRO A 337 -10.75 -32.71 -3.30
CA PRO A 337 -11.80 -33.52 -3.91
C PRO A 337 -12.60 -32.78 -4.98
N ALA A 338 -12.63 -31.44 -4.95
CA ALA A 338 -13.25 -30.64 -6.00
C ALA A 338 -12.33 -30.53 -7.22
N VAL A 339 -11.04 -30.23 -7.01
CA VAL A 339 -10.06 -30.05 -8.10
C VAL A 339 -9.71 -31.38 -8.79
N THR A 340 -9.56 -32.47 -8.04
CA THR A 340 -9.22 -33.80 -8.60
C THR A 340 -10.32 -34.39 -9.48
N ARG A 341 -11.55 -33.85 -9.41
CA ARG A 341 -12.65 -34.23 -10.31
C ARG A 341 -12.47 -33.73 -11.73
N ILE A 342 -11.60 -32.75 -11.97
CA ILE A 342 -11.35 -32.21 -13.31
C ILE A 342 -10.75 -33.34 -14.18
N PRO A 343 -11.43 -33.75 -15.27
CA PRO A 343 -10.91 -34.70 -16.24
C PRO A 343 -9.56 -34.25 -16.80
N ALA A 344 -8.68 -35.20 -17.12
CA ALA A 344 -7.30 -34.89 -17.51
C ALA A 344 -7.23 -33.96 -18.74
N ASP A 345 -8.19 -34.06 -19.65
CA ASP A 345 -8.36 -33.25 -20.86
C ASP A 345 -8.84 -31.81 -20.61
N LEU A 346 -9.41 -31.52 -19.43
CA LEU A 346 -9.92 -30.18 -19.08
C LEU A 346 -9.03 -29.41 -18.09
N ARG A 347 -7.95 -30.04 -17.58
CA ARG A 347 -7.04 -29.41 -16.59
C ARG A 347 -6.29 -28.20 -17.12
N ALA A 348 -6.07 -28.10 -18.43
CA ALA A 348 -5.37 -26.98 -19.05
C ALA A 348 -6.25 -25.72 -19.23
N LYS A 349 -7.53 -25.79 -18.86
CA LYS A 349 -8.51 -24.71 -19.08
C LYS A 349 -8.57 -23.68 -17.96
N ARG A 350 -8.24 -24.06 -16.71
CA ARG A 350 -8.24 -23.18 -15.54
C ARG A 350 -7.22 -23.68 -14.51
N ASP A 351 -6.48 -22.77 -13.89
CA ASP A 351 -5.72 -23.06 -12.68
C ASP A 351 -6.65 -23.52 -11.52
N ALA A 352 -6.11 -24.31 -10.58
CA ALA A 352 -6.85 -24.87 -9.46
C ALA A 352 -7.52 -23.83 -8.55
N ALA A 353 -6.84 -22.70 -8.27
CA ALA A 353 -7.39 -21.64 -7.42
C ALA A 353 -8.54 -20.90 -8.13
N GLN A 354 -8.38 -20.60 -9.42
CA GLN A 354 -9.41 -19.97 -10.25
C GLN A 354 -10.61 -20.90 -10.46
N PHE A 355 -10.37 -22.19 -10.73
CA PHE A 355 -11.42 -23.20 -10.82
C PHE A 355 -12.25 -23.24 -9.53
N PHE A 356 -11.58 -23.34 -8.37
CA PHE A 356 -12.29 -23.44 -7.12
C PHE A 356 -13.06 -22.16 -6.79
N HIS A 357 -12.50 -20.99 -7.10
CA HIS A 357 -13.20 -19.71 -7.02
C HIS A 357 -14.52 -19.72 -7.82
N GLU A 358 -14.48 -20.14 -9.08
CA GLU A 358 -15.65 -20.18 -9.95
C GLU A 358 -16.67 -21.26 -9.51
N VAL A 359 -16.21 -22.39 -8.95
CA VAL A 359 -17.08 -23.40 -8.34
C VAL A 359 -17.85 -22.84 -7.14
N LEU A 360 -17.24 -21.96 -6.33
CA LEU A 360 -17.94 -21.31 -5.22
C LEU A 360 -19.07 -20.39 -5.70
N ASP A 361 -18.86 -19.66 -6.81
CA ASP A 361 -19.93 -18.89 -7.48
C ASP A 361 -21.04 -19.81 -7.97
N TYR A 362 -20.67 -20.86 -8.71
CA TYR A 362 -21.62 -21.83 -9.26
C TYR A 362 -22.46 -22.48 -8.16
N ARG A 363 -21.83 -22.91 -7.06
CA ARG A 363 -22.48 -23.51 -5.88
C ARG A 363 -23.52 -22.57 -5.29
N TRP A 364 -23.22 -21.27 -5.22
CA TRP A 364 -24.15 -20.27 -4.70
C TRP A 364 -25.38 -20.12 -5.59
N TYR A 365 -25.18 -19.91 -6.91
CA TYR A 365 -26.28 -19.82 -7.87
C TYR A 365 -27.14 -21.08 -7.90
N GLN A 366 -26.51 -22.26 -7.85
CA GLN A 366 -27.22 -23.53 -7.82
C GLN A 366 -28.03 -23.70 -6.53
N SER A 367 -27.45 -23.37 -5.37
CA SER A 367 -28.15 -23.43 -4.08
C SER A 367 -29.37 -22.49 -4.03
N GLN A 368 -29.25 -21.29 -4.61
CA GLN A 368 -30.36 -20.35 -4.75
C GLN A 368 -31.47 -20.92 -5.66
N ARG A 369 -31.09 -21.47 -6.82
CA ARG A 369 -32.03 -22.00 -7.81
C ARG A 369 -32.78 -23.23 -7.29
N GLU A 370 -32.13 -24.07 -6.49
CA GLU A 370 -32.70 -25.30 -5.94
C GLU A 370 -33.27 -25.14 -4.53
N ASN A 371 -33.10 -23.97 -3.92
CA ASN A 371 -33.54 -23.64 -2.57
C ASN A 371 -33.08 -24.67 -1.51
N ARG A 372 -31.84 -25.14 -1.63
CA ARG A 372 -31.17 -26.07 -0.69
C ARG A 372 -29.66 -25.83 -0.66
N GLU A 373 -28.99 -26.28 0.40
CA GLU A 373 -27.53 -26.30 0.45
C GLU A 373 -26.97 -27.35 -0.53
N VAL A 374 -26.18 -26.91 -1.51
CA VAL A 374 -25.54 -27.81 -2.49
C VAL A 374 -24.10 -28.12 -2.05
N PRO A 375 -23.72 -29.41 -1.93
CA PRO A 375 -22.34 -29.80 -1.60
C PRO A 375 -21.32 -29.34 -2.66
N THR A 376 -20.09 -28.99 -2.22
CA THR A 376 -19.02 -28.53 -3.12
C THR A 376 -18.69 -29.51 -4.24
N THR A 377 -18.73 -30.82 -3.96
CA THR A 377 -18.46 -31.87 -4.96
C THR A 377 -19.55 -31.97 -6.04
N GLU A 378 -20.80 -31.67 -5.67
CA GLU A 378 -21.92 -31.62 -6.60
C GLU A 378 -21.79 -30.39 -7.51
N ALA A 379 -21.55 -29.22 -6.91
CA ALA A 379 -21.31 -27.98 -7.64
C ALA A 379 -20.10 -28.04 -8.58
N ALA A 380 -19.00 -28.66 -8.15
CA ALA A 380 -17.82 -28.87 -9.00
C ALA A 380 -18.16 -29.73 -10.23
N SER A 381 -18.99 -30.76 -10.06
CA SER A 381 -19.40 -31.63 -11.17
C SER A 381 -20.31 -30.88 -12.16
N GLY A 382 -21.24 -30.07 -11.66
CA GLY A 382 -22.09 -29.21 -12.47
C GLY A 382 -21.31 -28.16 -13.25
N TYR A 383 -20.40 -27.44 -12.58
CA TYR A 383 -19.53 -26.46 -13.22
C TYR A 383 -18.64 -27.08 -14.31
N ILE A 384 -18.04 -28.26 -14.05
CA ILE A 384 -17.23 -28.96 -15.05
C ILE A 384 -18.06 -29.25 -16.31
N GLN A 385 -19.28 -29.75 -16.15
CA GLN A 385 -20.14 -30.14 -17.27
C GLN A 385 -20.70 -28.94 -18.03
N GLU A 386 -21.13 -27.89 -17.33
CA GLU A 386 -21.88 -26.78 -17.91
C GLU A 386 -20.98 -25.64 -18.38
N VAL A 387 -19.85 -25.39 -17.69
CA VAL A 387 -18.99 -24.22 -17.92
C VAL A 387 -17.62 -24.63 -18.43
N LEU A 388 -16.89 -25.47 -17.70
CA LEU A 388 -15.48 -25.77 -18.01
C LEU A 388 -15.31 -26.45 -19.39
N THR A 389 -16.27 -27.29 -19.80
CA THR A 389 -16.27 -27.92 -21.14
C THR A 389 -16.34 -26.88 -22.27
N GLN A 390 -17.01 -25.74 -22.06
CA GLN A 390 -17.23 -24.71 -23.07
C GLN A 390 -16.12 -23.66 -23.13
N LEU A 391 -15.26 -23.58 -22.12
CA LEU A 391 -14.15 -22.63 -22.07
C LEU A 391 -13.02 -23.05 -23.05
N PRO A 392 -12.32 -22.10 -23.69
CA PRO A 392 -11.08 -22.40 -24.42
C PRO A 392 -9.95 -22.77 -23.45
N ASP A 393 -8.94 -23.50 -23.95
CA ASP A 393 -7.76 -23.85 -23.15
C ASP A 393 -6.94 -22.59 -22.81
N GLU A 394 -6.68 -22.36 -21.52
CA GLU A 394 -5.87 -21.21 -21.05
C GLU A 394 -4.44 -21.28 -21.58
N GLN A 395 -3.88 -22.48 -21.74
CA GLN A 395 -2.54 -22.66 -22.33
C GLN A 395 -2.47 -22.25 -23.81
N MET A 396 -3.59 -22.19 -24.55
CA MET A 396 -3.62 -21.66 -25.92
C MET A 396 -3.83 -20.14 -25.97
N ALA A 397 -4.16 -19.51 -24.83
CA ALA A 397 -4.25 -18.06 -24.67
C ALA A 397 -2.97 -17.43 -24.09
N ASN A 398 -1.93 -18.25 -23.84
CA ASN A 398 -0.57 -17.75 -23.83
C ASN A 398 -0.20 -17.43 -25.27
N ILE A 399 -0.34 -16.15 -25.61
CA ILE A 399 0.33 -15.47 -26.72
C ILE A 399 1.69 -16.16 -26.93
N ASP A 400 1.96 -16.65 -28.14
CA ASP A 400 3.29 -17.07 -28.56
C ASP A 400 4.28 -16.06 -27.98
N PRO A 401 5.32 -16.46 -27.22
CA PRO A 401 6.35 -15.51 -26.89
C PRO A 401 6.84 -15.01 -28.24
N VAL A 402 6.62 -13.73 -28.55
CA VAL A 402 7.33 -13.06 -29.63
C VAL A 402 8.77 -12.98 -29.13
N GLY A 403 9.45 -14.11 -29.17
CA GLY A 403 10.81 -14.32 -28.78
C GLY A 403 11.68 -13.88 -29.94
N GLY A 404 11.84 -12.58 -30.11
CA GLY A 404 13.08 -12.06 -30.67
C GLY A 404 14.12 -12.04 -29.56
N GLU A 405 15.40 -12.23 -29.88
CA GLU A 405 16.45 -11.79 -28.96
C GLU A 405 16.28 -10.30 -28.73
N LEU A 406 16.34 -9.84 -27.48
CA LEU A 406 16.42 -8.40 -27.21
C LEU A 406 17.68 -7.86 -27.89
N ALA A 407 17.57 -6.75 -28.61
CA ALA A 407 18.73 -6.12 -29.25
C ALA A 407 19.81 -5.76 -28.22
N ASN A 408 19.40 -5.52 -26.97
CA ASN A 408 20.28 -5.39 -25.82
C ASN A 408 19.69 -6.08 -24.58
N LYS A 409 20.40 -7.08 -24.04
CA LYS A 409 19.98 -7.87 -22.88
C LYS A 409 19.81 -7.06 -21.59
N TYR A 410 20.37 -5.85 -21.51
CA TYR A 410 20.37 -5.01 -20.30
C TYR A 410 19.48 -3.77 -20.40
N ASP A 411 18.83 -3.52 -21.54
CA ASP A 411 17.91 -2.40 -21.72
C ASP A 411 16.69 -2.77 -22.59
N PRO A 412 15.52 -3.06 -21.98
CA PRO A 412 14.31 -3.50 -22.69
C PRO A 412 13.65 -2.42 -23.56
N SER A 413 14.04 -1.14 -23.43
CA SER A 413 13.44 -0.04 -24.20
C SER A 413 13.86 -0.03 -25.68
N HIS A 414 14.93 -0.77 -26.01
CA HIS A 414 15.49 -0.85 -27.35
C HIS A 414 14.85 -1.90 -28.27
N GLY A 415 13.85 -2.65 -27.78
CA GLY A 415 13.10 -3.61 -28.58
C GLY A 415 13.85 -4.91 -28.92
N TYR A 416 13.25 -5.69 -29.82
CA TYR A 416 13.74 -7.01 -30.25
C TYR A 416 14.53 -6.89 -31.57
N VAL A 417 15.45 -7.83 -31.81
CA VAL A 417 16.10 -7.99 -33.12
C VAL A 417 15.05 -8.49 -34.11
N ASP A 418 14.64 -7.63 -35.04
CA ASP A 418 13.70 -7.97 -36.11
C ASP A 418 14.47 -8.12 -37.43
N ASP A 419 14.34 -9.28 -38.09
CA ASP A 419 15.06 -9.63 -39.32
C ASP A 419 14.27 -9.24 -40.60
N ASN A 420 13.09 -8.63 -40.49
CA ASN A 420 12.39 -8.08 -41.66
C ASN A 420 11.25 -7.12 -41.26
N ASP A 421 11.49 -5.82 -41.38
CA ASP A 421 10.70 -4.91 -42.22
C ASP A 421 11.21 -3.46 -42.06
N GLU A 422 11.24 -2.71 -43.17
CA GLU A 422 11.70 -1.32 -43.23
C GLU A 422 10.94 -0.42 -42.24
N LYS A 423 11.67 0.48 -41.57
CA LYS A 423 11.08 1.48 -40.67
C LYS A 423 9.96 2.27 -41.37
N PRO A 424 8.83 2.54 -40.70
CA PRO A 424 7.78 3.41 -41.23
C PRO A 424 8.33 4.81 -41.52
N TYR A 425 8.04 5.34 -42.71
CA TYR A 425 8.44 6.68 -43.13
C TYR A 425 7.83 7.75 -42.20
N ASP A 426 8.68 8.45 -41.45
CA ASP A 426 8.31 9.61 -40.62
C ASP A 426 8.84 10.91 -41.25
N PRO A 427 7.97 11.76 -41.83
CA PRO A 427 8.37 13.00 -42.49
C PRO A 427 8.92 14.07 -41.54
N TRP A 428 8.92 13.85 -40.22
CA TRP A 428 9.47 14.79 -39.23
C TRP A 428 10.90 14.46 -38.76
N GLU A 429 11.38 13.22 -38.94
CA GLU A 429 12.78 12.84 -38.65
C GLU A 429 13.74 13.16 -39.82
N ASP A 430 13.31 12.97 -41.08
CA ASP A 430 14.19 13.19 -42.25
C ASP A 430 14.46 14.67 -42.53
N GLY A 431 13.54 15.58 -42.18
CA GLY A 431 13.74 17.02 -42.34
C GLY A 431 14.77 17.63 -41.38
N ALA A 432 15.08 16.96 -40.27
CA ALA A 432 16.05 17.41 -39.28
C ALA A 432 17.50 17.03 -39.63
N ASN A 433 17.69 16.09 -40.58
CA ASN A 433 18.99 15.58 -41.02
C ASN A 433 19.35 15.96 -42.47
N ASP A 434 18.61 16.87 -43.10
CA ASP A 434 18.95 17.38 -44.43
C ASP A 434 20.29 18.15 -44.38
N PRO A 435 21.34 17.69 -45.09
CA PRO A 435 22.68 18.27 -45.04
C PRO A 435 22.77 19.70 -45.62
N ASP A 436 21.71 20.19 -46.29
CA ASP A 436 21.67 21.54 -46.86
C ASP A 436 21.00 22.59 -45.94
N VAL A 437 20.63 22.23 -44.70
CA VAL A 437 20.15 23.21 -43.70
C VAL A 437 21.33 24.01 -43.12
N PRO A 438 21.39 25.34 -43.29
CA PRO A 438 22.50 26.13 -42.76
C PRO A 438 22.47 26.12 -41.23
N VAL A 439 23.52 25.58 -40.62
CA VAL A 439 23.74 25.63 -39.16
C VAL A 439 23.97 27.08 -38.75
N VAL A 440 22.94 27.76 -38.22
CA VAL A 440 23.09 29.10 -37.65
C VAL A 440 23.79 28.99 -36.30
N ALA A 441 25.11 29.23 -36.31
CA ALA A 441 25.93 29.30 -35.11
C ALA A 441 25.51 30.46 -34.19
N GLY A 442 25.23 30.14 -32.93
CA GLY A 442 25.46 30.99 -31.76
C GLY A 442 24.53 32.19 -31.56
N PHE A 443 23.69 32.13 -30.52
CA PHE A 443 23.07 33.31 -29.91
C PHE A 443 24.14 34.20 -29.26
N ASP A 444 24.54 35.28 -29.93
CA ASP A 444 25.48 36.28 -29.39
C ASP A 444 24.77 37.23 -28.41
N ILE A 445 24.87 36.88 -27.12
CA ILE A 445 24.37 37.66 -25.98
C ILE A 445 24.99 39.07 -25.90
N ASN A 446 26.19 39.30 -26.46
CA ASN A 446 26.83 40.61 -26.43
C ASN A 446 26.23 41.57 -27.46
N ALA A 447 25.72 41.07 -28.59
CA ALA A 447 25.01 41.87 -29.59
C ALA A 447 23.65 42.39 -29.06
N LEU A 448 22.96 41.61 -28.21
CA LEU A 448 21.71 42.03 -27.56
C LEU A 448 21.94 43.06 -26.44
N ARG A 449 23.04 42.94 -25.67
CA ARG A 449 23.43 43.92 -24.65
C ARG A 449 23.82 45.28 -25.27
N ALA A 450 24.50 45.27 -26.42
CA ALA A 450 24.82 46.50 -27.16
C ALA A 450 23.57 47.21 -27.73
N LYS A 451 22.53 46.44 -28.08
CA LYS A 451 21.24 46.96 -28.57
C LYS A 451 20.38 47.54 -27.45
N ALA A 452 20.46 46.98 -26.24
CA ALA A 452 19.78 47.50 -25.05
C ALA A 452 20.39 48.81 -24.53
N ALA A 453 21.71 49.01 -24.68
CA ALA A 453 22.39 50.23 -24.27
C ALA A 453 22.16 51.46 -25.19
N LYS A 454 21.53 51.28 -26.36
CA LYS A 454 21.38 52.34 -27.39
C LYS A 454 19.97 52.89 -27.60
N LYS A 455 18.96 52.52 -26.81
CA LYS A 455 17.65 53.18 -26.91
C LYS A 455 17.57 54.41 -25.98
N PRO A 456 17.28 55.61 -26.51
CA PRO A 456 17.30 56.85 -25.74
C PRO A 456 16.11 56.94 -24.78
N LYS A 457 16.35 57.62 -23.64
CA LYS A 457 15.29 58.18 -22.79
C LYS A 457 14.52 59.23 -23.59
N GLY A 458 13.19 59.22 -23.48
CA GLY A 458 12.37 60.40 -23.75
C GLY A 458 11.18 60.16 -24.66
N GLY A 459 10.01 60.50 -24.13
CA GLY A 459 8.70 60.51 -24.77
C GLY A 459 7.64 60.44 -23.69
#